data_AF-A0A7S1F8U5-F1
#
_entry.id   AF-A0A7S1F8U5-F1
#
_cell.length_a   1.000
_cell.length_b   1.000
_cell.length_c   1.000
_cell.angle_alpha   90.00
_cell.angle_beta   90.00
_cell.angle_gamma   90.00
#
_symmetry.space_group_name_H-M   'P 1'
#
loop_
_entity.id
_entity.type
_entity.pdbx_description
1 polymer ?
#
loop_
_entity_poly.entity_id
_entity_poly.type
_entity_poly.pdbx_seq_one_letter_code
_entity_poly.pdbx_strand_id
1 'polypeptide(L)'
;MRNLRDLPRQFADFSVRQSNCFCCDAQHVHPVTGEVLSCDRQMVYSTLKEWFGSSATCSTLDHLDQFDMQVRASLVNLVVHQADGEVWAYRNALFVGTAFLWEFVARVFAAFSLDTLIYVRYVCEPLVFFFAACPSCMALTFLSVNWEERFLEWGQCSRRRWASCFIFVLVYLVWFVGSVGLLLSRMVLGVWVQVATSAVLMLLTLVLFRASLRRQGQQGVNTGCLLMGQGKSRAFEATRSVQAT
;
A
#
# COMPACT_ATOMS: atom_id res chain seq x y z
N MET A 1 9.21 -17.85 -3.48
CA MET A 1 8.05 -16.94 -3.58
C MET A 1 7.88 -16.58 -5.05
N ARG A 2 6.67 -16.69 -5.61
CA ARG A 2 6.39 -16.23 -6.99
C ARG A 2 6.50 -14.70 -7.03
N ASN A 3 6.97 -14.15 -8.15
CA ASN A 3 7.11 -12.71 -8.31
C ASN A 3 5.72 -12.06 -8.29
N LEU A 4 5.49 -11.09 -7.39
CA LEU A 4 4.20 -10.38 -7.28
C LEU A 4 3.87 -9.62 -8.57
N ARG A 5 4.88 -9.26 -9.38
CA ARG A 5 4.72 -8.62 -10.68
C ARG A 5 4.02 -9.51 -11.71
N ASP A 6 4.10 -10.83 -11.54
CA ASP A 6 3.42 -11.79 -12.39
C ASP A 6 1.98 -12.04 -11.97
N LEU A 7 1.50 -11.46 -10.86
CA LEU A 7 0.13 -11.67 -10.37
C LEU A 7 -0.94 -11.35 -11.42
N PRO A 8 -0.90 -10.22 -12.16
CA PRO A 8 -1.90 -9.95 -13.19
C PRO A 8 -1.99 -11.08 -14.23
N ARG A 9 -0.84 -11.63 -14.63
CA ARG A 9 -0.78 -12.76 -15.58
C ARG A 9 -1.25 -14.06 -14.95
N GLN A 10 -0.79 -14.38 -13.73
CA GLN A 10 -1.21 -15.57 -13.00
C GLN A 10 -2.72 -15.60 -12.78
N PHE A 11 -3.33 -14.45 -12.54
CA PHE A 11 -4.77 -14.36 -12.41
C PHE A 11 -5.49 -14.36 -13.75
N ALA A 12 -4.95 -13.75 -14.81
CA ALA A 12 -5.58 -13.80 -16.15
C ALA A 12 -5.81 -15.26 -16.61
N ASP A 13 -4.85 -16.13 -16.31
CA ASP A 13 -4.89 -17.55 -16.64
C ASP A 13 -5.50 -18.42 -15.51
N PHE A 14 -5.96 -17.82 -14.41
CA PHE A 14 -6.48 -18.57 -13.25
C PHE A 14 -7.69 -19.43 -13.64
N SER A 15 -7.64 -20.72 -13.32
CA SER A 15 -8.83 -21.57 -13.33
C SER A 15 -8.84 -22.52 -12.14
N VAL A 16 -9.99 -22.60 -11.45
CA VAL A 16 -10.20 -23.52 -10.34
C VAL A 16 -10.05 -24.99 -10.76
N ARG A 17 -10.29 -25.31 -12.04
CA ARG A 17 -10.12 -26.66 -12.60
C ARG A 17 -8.66 -27.08 -12.72
N GLN A 18 -7.76 -26.11 -12.90
CA GLN A 18 -6.32 -26.33 -12.96
C GLN A 18 -5.66 -26.29 -11.58
N SER A 19 -6.41 -25.95 -10.53
CA SER A 19 -5.89 -25.92 -9.17
C SER A 19 -5.70 -27.35 -8.62
N ASN A 20 -4.52 -27.63 -8.08
CA ASN A 20 -4.23 -28.88 -7.40
C ASN A 20 -4.27 -28.66 -5.89
N CYS A 21 -4.98 -29.55 -5.20
CA CYS A 21 -4.91 -29.68 -3.75
C CYS A 21 -3.70 -30.56 -3.39
N PHE A 22 -3.26 -30.52 -2.14
CA PHE A 22 -2.18 -31.40 -1.66
C PHE A 22 -2.43 -32.88 -1.99
N CYS A 23 -3.67 -33.35 -1.83
CA CYS A 23 -4.03 -34.73 -2.16
C CYS A 23 -3.84 -35.05 -3.64
N CYS A 24 -4.06 -34.10 -4.57
CA CYS A 24 -3.81 -34.32 -5.99
C CYS A 24 -2.30 -34.38 -6.31
N ASP A 25 -1.51 -33.51 -5.68
CA ASP A 25 -0.05 -33.49 -5.87
C ASP A 25 0.62 -34.75 -5.31
N ALA A 26 0.06 -35.32 -4.23
CA ALA A 26 0.50 -36.59 -3.64
C ALA A 26 -0.18 -37.83 -4.27
N GLN A 27 -0.82 -37.70 -5.43
CA GLN A 27 -1.51 -38.79 -6.14
C GLN A 27 -2.54 -39.55 -5.28
N HIS A 28 -3.21 -38.84 -4.38
CA HIS A 28 -4.16 -39.37 -3.42
C HIS A 28 -3.59 -40.42 -2.46
N VAL A 29 -2.29 -40.34 -2.15
CA VAL A 29 -1.61 -41.19 -1.17
C VAL A 29 -0.82 -40.34 -0.18
N HIS A 30 -1.04 -40.52 1.11
CA HIS A 30 -0.32 -39.79 2.15
C HIS A 30 1.17 -40.22 2.16
N PRO A 31 2.13 -39.30 2.05
CA PRO A 31 3.53 -39.64 1.77
C PRO A 31 4.26 -40.37 2.91
N VAL A 32 3.73 -40.32 4.14
CA VAL A 32 4.34 -40.95 5.32
C VAL A 32 3.64 -42.25 5.71
N THR A 33 2.31 -42.28 5.64
CA THR A 33 1.50 -43.41 6.14
C THR A 33 1.11 -44.38 5.02
N GLY A 34 1.16 -43.96 3.75
CA GLY A 34 0.70 -44.75 2.61
C GLY A 34 -0.83 -44.86 2.49
N GLU A 35 -1.58 -44.15 3.34
CA GLU A 35 -3.05 -44.18 3.33
C GLU A 35 -3.62 -43.42 2.13
N VAL A 36 -4.75 -43.90 1.60
CA VAL A 36 -5.46 -43.25 0.49
C VAL A 36 -6.16 -41.98 1.01
N LEU A 37 -5.86 -40.84 0.39
CA LEU A 37 -6.44 -39.54 0.72
C LEU A 37 -7.69 -39.26 -0.11
N SER A 38 -8.80 -38.92 0.55
CA SER A 38 -10.00 -38.42 -0.12
C SER A 38 -9.72 -37.09 -0.83
N CYS A 39 -10.29 -36.91 -2.02
CA CYS A 39 -10.11 -35.68 -2.78
C CYS A 39 -11.09 -34.60 -2.33
N ASP A 40 -10.58 -33.53 -1.72
CA ASP A 40 -11.41 -32.39 -1.29
C ASP A 40 -11.97 -31.57 -2.46
N ARG A 41 -11.52 -31.83 -3.71
CA ARG A 41 -11.98 -31.11 -4.90
C ARG A 41 -13.49 -31.22 -5.11
N GLN A 42 -14.08 -32.39 -4.83
CA GLN A 42 -15.53 -32.59 -4.95
C GLN A 42 -16.29 -31.73 -3.94
N MET A 43 -15.78 -31.64 -2.71
CA MET A 43 -16.36 -30.79 -1.67
C MET A 43 -16.30 -29.32 -2.09
N VAL A 44 -15.14 -28.84 -2.54
CA VAL A 44 -14.99 -27.46 -3.04
C VAL A 44 -15.95 -27.17 -4.19
N TYR A 45 -16.09 -28.06 -5.17
CA TYR A 45 -17.00 -27.85 -6.30
C TYR A 45 -18.47 -27.84 -5.87
N SER A 46 -18.86 -28.69 -4.92
CA SER A 46 -20.23 -28.68 -4.38
C SER A 46 -20.55 -27.35 -3.68
N THR A 47 -19.61 -26.80 -2.92
CA THR A 47 -19.75 -25.49 -2.27
C THR A 47 -19.80 -24.35 -3.30
N LEU A 48 -18.94 -24.38 -4.32
CA LEU A 48 -19.00 -23.39 -5.41
C LEU A 48 -20.33 -23.48 -6.18
N LYS A 49 -20.90 -24.69 -6.34
CA LYS A 49 -22.21 -24.86 -6.95
C LYS A 49 -23.32 -24.25 -6.10
N GLU A 50 -23.24 -24.38 -4.78
CA GLU A 50 -24.19 -23.74 -3.87
C GLU A 50 -24.09 -22.20 -3.96
N TRP A 51 -22.87 -21.66 -3.99
CA TRP A 51 -22.66 -20.20 -4.01
C TRP A 51 -22.95 -19.54 -5.36
N PHE A 52 -22.58 -20.20 -6.48
CA PHE A 52 -22.65 -19.62 -7.82
C PHE A 52 -23.70 -20.28 -8.73
N GLY A 53 -24.23 -21.44 -8.36
CA GLY A 53 -25.18 -22.19 -9.19
C GLY A 53 -26.64 -21.74 -9.04
N SER A 54 -27.00 -21.01 -7.99
CA SER A 54 -28.39 -20.60 -7.72
C SER A 54 -28.79 -19.26 -8.34
N SER A 55 -27.94 -18.61 -9.14
CA SER A 55 -28.33 -17.36 -9.80
C SER A 55 -29.42 -17.65 -10.84
N ALA A 56 -30.66 -17.19 -10.59
CA ALA A 56 -31.82 -17.38 -11.46
C ALA A 56 -31.66 -16.79 -12.89
N THR A 57 -30.57 -16.06 -13.13
CA THR A 57 -30.13 -15.65 -14.45
C THR A 57 -29.60 -16.85 -15.23
N CYS A 58 -30.50 -17.38 -16.05
CA CYS A 58 -30.36 -18.46 -17.02
C CYS A 58 -29.24 -18.21 -18.05
N SER A 59 -27.99 -18.18 -17.61
CA SER A 59 -26.83 -18.23 -18.51
C SER A 59 -26.32 -19.66 -18.54
N THR A 60 -26.02 -20.16 -19.73
CA THR A 60 -25.48 -21.50 -20.04
C THR A 60 -24.08 -21.76 -19.45
N LEU A 61 -23.56 -20.85 -18.63
CA LEU A 61 -22.22 -20.89 -18.06
C LEU A 61 -22.17 -21.77 -16.81
N ASP A 62 -21.16 -22.62 -16.75
CA ASP A 62 -20.89 -23.50 -15.62
C ASP A 62 -20.58 -22.67 -14.36
N HIS A 63 -21.09 -23.06 -13.18
CA HIS A 63 -20.85 -22.39 -11.90
C HIS A 63 -19.36 -22.17 -11.59
N LEU A 64 -18.50 -23.09 -12.06
CA LEU A 64 -17.06 -22.96 -11.94
C LEU A 64 -16.48 -21.83 -12.81
N ASP A 65 -17.07 -21.57 -13.99
CA ASP A 65 -16.66 -20.46 -14.86
C ASP A 65 -17.06 -19.11 -14.25
N GLN A 66 -18.22 -19.06 -13.59
CA GLN A 66 -18.64 -17.86 -12.84
C GLN A 66 -17.66 -17.53 -11.72
N PHE A 67 -17.22 -18.54 -10.97
CA PHE A 67 -16.19 -18.36 -9.95
C PHE A 67 -14.86 -17.88 -10.56
N ASP A 68 -14.38 -18.54 -11.64
CA ASP A 68 -13.14 -18.14 -12.32
C ASP A 68 -13.22 -16.68 -12.81
N MET A 69 -14.34 -16.28 -13.41
CA MET A 69 -14.59 -14.89 -13.81
C MET A 69 -14.58 -13.94 -12.62
N GLN A 70 -15.22 -14.31 -11.50
CA GLN A 70 -15.26 -13.45 -10.32
C GLN A 70 -13.88 -13.29 -9.67
N VAL A 71 -13.06 -14.34 -9.63
CA VAL A 71 -11.67 -14.25 -9.17
C VAL A 71 -10.86 -13.34 -10.11
N ARG A 72 -10.95 -13.56 -11.43
CA ARG A 72 -10.26 -12.75 -12.44
C ARG A 72 -10.66 -11.27 -12.42
N ALA A 73 -11.94 -10.98 -12.19
CA ALA A 73 -12.44 -9.61 -12.19
C ALA A 73 -12.26 -8.90 -10.84
N SER A 74 -12.54 -9.58 -9.73
CA SER A 74 -12.60 -8.94 -8.40
C SER A 74 -11.31 -9.11 -7.63
N LEU A 75 -10.78 -10.34 -7.56
CA LEU A 75 -9.59 -10.61 -6.76
C LEU A 75 -8.35 -9.98 -7.38
N VAL A 76 -8.24 -9.94 -8.71
CA VAL A 76 -7.15 -9.23 -9.39
C VAL A 76 -7.12 -7.77 -9.00
N ASN A 77 -8.26 -7.08 -9.10
CA ASN A 77 -8.31 -5.67 -8.77
C ASN A 77 -7.96 -5.42 -7.30
N LEU A 78 -8.41 -6.28 -6.39
CA LEU A 78 -8.07 -6.19 -4.97
C LEU A 78 -6.58 -6.45 -4.71
N VAL A 79 -6.06 -7.58 -5.20
CA VAL A 79 -4.70 -8.02 -4.95
C VAL A 79 -3.70 -7.16 -5.69
N VAL A 80 -3.93 -6.83 -6.97
CA VAL A 80 -3.06 -5.90 -7.71
C VAL A 80 -3.11 -4.52 -7.06
N HIS A 81 -4.26 -3.99 -6.63
CA HIS A 81 -4.24 -2.73 -5.89
C HIS A 81 -3.47 -2.78 -4.56
N GLN A 82 -3.40 -3.94 -3.92
CA GLN A 82 -2.59 -4.15 -2.71
C GLN A 82 -1.11 -4.45 -3.02
N ALA A 83 -0.83 -5.12 -4.14
CA ALA A 83 0.46 -5.72 -4.47
C ALA A 83 1.28 -4.92 -5.50
N ASP A 84 0.67 -4.00 -6.25
CA ASP A 84 1.33 -3.14 -7.26
C ASP A 84 2.23 -2.07 -6.62
N GLY A 85 2.86 -2.42 -5.50
CA GLY A 85 3.71 -1.60 -4.68
C GLY A 85 2.98 -0.32 -4.33
N GLU A 86 2.08 -0.38 -3.33
CA GLU A 86 1.41 0.81 -2.81
C GLU A 86 2.39 1.97 -2.85
N VAL A 87 2.05 3.02 -3.63
CA VAL A 87 2.70 4.32 -3.54
C VAL A 87 2.84 4.58 -2.06
N TRP A 88 4.09 4.54 -1.58
CA TRP A 88 4.42 4.43 -0.16
C TRP A 88 3.46 5.29 0.65
N ALA A 89 2.59 4.67 1.47
CA ALA A 89 1.51 5.43 2.08
C ALA A 89 2.10 6.54 2.97
N TYR A 90 1.50 7.74 2.94
CA TYR A 90 1.99 8.87 3.74
C TYR A 90 2.13 8.51 5.23
N ARG A 91 1.19 7.71 5.74
CA ARG A 91 1.23 7.16 7.11
C ARG A 91 2.49 6.35 7.40
N ASN A 92 2.94 5.52 6.45
CA ASN A 92 4.15 4.71 6.62
C ASN A 92 5.39 5.60 6.64
N ALA A 93 5.41 6.68 5.85
CA ALA A 93 6.49 7.66 5.86
C ALA A 93 6.59 8.41 7.20
N LEU A 94 5.44 8.81 7.75
CA LEU A 94 5.37 9.40 9.09
C LEU A 94 5.80 8.42 10.18
N PHE A 95 5.40 7.15 10.05
CA PHE A 95 5.79 6.11 11.00
C PHE A 95 7.31 5.92 11.04
N VAL A 96 7.97 5.86 9.89
CA VAL A 96 9.45 5.78 9.82
C VAL A 96 10.09 7.04 10.43
N GLY A 97 9.46 8.20 10.27
CA GLY A 97 9.94 9.46 10.86
C GLY A 97 9.80 9.56 12.38
N THR A 98 9.09 8.65 13.05
CA THR A 98 8.71 8.80 14.48
C THR A 98 9.88 8.96 15.43
N ALA A 99 11.05 8.39 15.15
CA ALA A 99 12.24 8.60 15.96
C ALA A 99 12.64 10.08 16.04
N PHE A 100 12.54 10.81 14.92
CA PHE A 100 12.80 12.26 14.88
C PHE A 100 11.74 13.06 15.64
N LEU A 101 10.49 12.59 15.65
CA LEU A 101 9.42 13.21 16.43
C LEU A 101 9.71 13.13 17.94
N TRP A 102 10.24 12.00 18.41
CA TRP A 102 10.60 11.86 19.83
C TRP A 102 11.72 12.80 20.25
N GLU A 103 12.76 12.92 19.41
CA GLU A 103 13.83 13.88 19.65
C GLU A 103 13.31 15.33 19.64
N PHE A 104 12.40 15.65 18.72
CA PHE A 104 11.73 16.94 18.69
C PHE A 104 10.96 17.22 19.99
N VAL A 105 10.14 16.28 20.45
CA VAL A 105 9.37 16.43 21.70
C VAL A 105 10.33 16.73 22.86
N ALA A 106 11.42 15.98 22.99
CA ALA A 106 12.43 16.22 24.03
C ALA A 106 13.03 17.63 23.95
N ARG A 107 13.35 18.10 22.73
CA ARG A 107 13.88 19.45 22.49
C ARG A 107 12.88 20.56 22.83
N VAL A 108 11.58 20.36 22.55
CA VAL A 108 10.53 21.33 22.92
C VAL A 108 10.45 21.48 24.44
N PHE A 109 10.50 20.36 25.18
CA PHE A 109 10.50 20.40 26.65
C PHE A 109 11.73 21.10 27.23
N ALA A 110 12.88 20.98 26.58
CA ALA A 110 14.09 21.71 27.02
C ALA A 110 14.05 23.21 26.70
N ALA A 111 13.18 23.65 25.79
CA ALA A 111 13.17 25.00 25.24
C ALA A 111 12.13 25.95 25.87
N PHE A 112 11.38 25.52 26.89
CA PHE A 112 10.29 26.31 27.49
C PHE A 112 10.71 27.66 28.08
N SER A 113 11.99 27.83 28.41
CA SER A 113 12.53 29.09 28.95
C SER A 113 12.98 30.09 27.89
N LEU A 114 12.88 29.77 26.60
CA LEU A 114 13.27 30.65 25.51
C LEU A 114 12.22 31.75 25.30
N ASP A 115 12.67 32.87 24.72
CA ASP A 115 11.77 33.94 24.25
C ASP A 115 10.73 33.39 23.28
N THR A 116 9.51 33.91 23.31
CA THR A 116 8.33 33.42 22.60
C THR A 116 8.60 33.27 21.10
N LEU A 117 9.26 34.26 20.48
CA LEU A 117 9.56 34.24 19.06
C LEU A 117 10.58 33.16 18.70
N ILE A 118 11.59 32.97 19.54
CA ILE A 118 12.61 31.92 19.38
C ILE A 118 11.96 30.54 19.58
N TYR A 119 11.12 30.41 20.59
CA TYR A 119 10.37 29.19 20.88
C TYR A 119 9.48 28.79 19.70
N VAL A 120 8.66 29.70 19.17
CA VAL A 120 7.78 29.41 18.02
C VAL A 120 8.59 28.93 16.82
N ARG A 121 9.72 29.59 16.51
CA ARG A 121 10.60 29.17 15.42
C ARG A 121 11.19 27.77 15.67
N TYR A 122 11.63 27.52 16.90
CA TYR A 122 12.20 26.25 17.33
C TYR A 122 11.20 25.09 17.28
N VAL A 123 9.91 25.37 17.51
CA VAL A 123 8.82 24.38 17.44
C VAL A 123 8.35 24.15 15.99
N CYS A 124 8.11 25.21 15.22
CA CYS A 124 7.53 25.10 13.88
C CYS A 124 8.46 24.42 12.88
N GLU A 125 9.77 24.64 12.96
CA GLU A 125 10.71 24.13 11.97
C GLU A 125 10.83 22.59 11.95
N PRO A 126 11.01 21.91 13.10
CA PRO A 126 11.03 20.45 13.11
C PRO A 126 9.68 19.82 12.73
N LEU A 127 8.56 20.51 12.98
CA LEU A 127 7.25 20.05 12.52
C LEU A 127 7.18 20.03 10.99
N VAL A 128 7.65 21.08 10.32
CA VAL A 128 7.74 21.10 8.84
C VAL A 128 8.68 19.99 8.35
N PHE A 129 9.81 19.79 9.04
CA PHE A 129 10.73 18.72 8.68
C PHE A 129 10.08 17.32 8.80
N PHE A 130 9.38 17.07 9.90
CA PHE A 130 8.71 15.80 10.17
C PHE A 130 7.53 15.54 9.24
N PHE A 131 6.65 16.53 9.01
CA PHE A 131 5.46 16.34 8.20
C PHE A 131 5.68 16.46 6.69
N ALA A 132 6.73 17.17 6.24
CA ALA A 132 6.97 17.41 4.82
C ALA A 132 8.29 16.83 4.32
N ALA A 133 9.41 17.24 4.91
CA ALA A 133 10.74 16.92 4.39
C ALA A 133 11.03 15.41 4.48
N CYS A 134 10.81 14.79 5.65
CA CYS A 134 11.04 13.37 5.86
C CYS A 134 10.15 12.50 4.94
N PRO A 135 8.83 12.70 4.88
CA PRO A 135 7.98 11.96 3.94
C PRO A 135 8.36 12.15 2.48
N SER A 136 8.69 13.37 2.06
CA SER A 136 9.16 13.64 0.69
C SER A 136 10.44 12.87 0.35
N CYS A 137 11.41 12.86 1.27
CA CYS A 137 12.66 12.11 1.12
C CYS A 137 12.39 10.61 0.97
N MET A 138 11.54 10.03 1.83
CA MET A 138 11.17 8.62 1.78
C MET A 138 10.44 8.26 0.48
N ALA A 139 9.54 9.12 0.01
CA ALA A 139 8.85 8.91 -1.26
C ALA A 139 9.82 8.94 -2.45
N LEU A 140 10.73 9.91 -2.51
CA LEU A 140 11.75 10.00 -3.56
C LEU A 140 12.70 8.80 -3.53
N THR A 141 13.09 8.35 -2.34
CA THR A 141 13.88 7.14 -2.13
C THR A 141 13.18 5.92 -2.74
N PHE A 142 11.92 5.71 -2.36
CA PHE A 142 11.13 4.57 -2.83
C PHE A 142 10.92 4.61 -4.34
N LEU A 143 10.61 5.79 -4.91
CA LEU A 143 10.48 5.97 -6.35
C LEU A 143 11.79 5.65 -7.08
N SER A 144 12.92 6.05 -6.51
CA SER A 144 14.24 5.79 -7.10
C SER A 144 14.60 4.31 -7.08
N VAL A 145 14.33 3.60 -5.97
CA VAL A 145 14.53 2.14 -5.87
C VAL A 145 13.61 1.40 -6.85
N ASN A 146 12.33 1.75 -6.92
CA ASN A 146 11.40 1.13 -7.87
C ASN A 146 11.79 1.39 -9.32
N TRP A 147 12.30 2.58 -9.60
CA TRP A 147 12.79 2.92 -10.93
C TRP A 147 14.01 2.08 -11.30
N GLU A 148 14.95 1.91 -10.37
CA GLU A 148 16.14 1.08 -10.55
C GLU A 148 15.78 -0.39 -10.76
N GLU A 149 14.83 -0.93 -9.99
CA GLU A 149 14.36 -2.31 -10.13
C GLU A 149 13.71 -2.56 -11.50
N ARG A 150 12.84 -1.64 -11.97
CA ARG A 150 12.27 -1.71 -13.33
C ARG A 150 13.35 -1.65 -14.41
N PHE A 151 14.42 -0.90 -14.15
CA PHE A 151 15.52 -0.78 -15.08
C PHE A 151 16.37 -2.06 -15.15
N LEU A 152 16.55 -2.75 -14.02
CA LEU A 152 17.27 -4.02 -13.94
C LEU A 152 16.56 -5.16 -14.68
N GLU A 153 15.22 -5.19 -14.64
CA GLU A 153 14.43 -6.20 -15.36
C GLU A 153 14.56 -6.11 -16.88
N TRP A 154 14.91 -4.95 -17.43
CA TRP A 154 15.06 -4.78 -18.88
C TRP A 154 16.32 -5.44 -19.46
N GLY A 155 17.03 -6.29 -18.68
CA GLY A 155 18.02 -7.22 -19.20
C GLY A 155 19.21 -6.56 -19.90
N GLN A 156 19.61 -5.36 -19.48
CA GLN A 156 20.64 -4.59 -20.19
C GLN A 156 21.98 -4.46 -19.47
N CYS A 157 23.00 -4.32 -20.34
CA CYS A 157 24.44 -4.30 -20.15
C CYS A 157 24.93 -3.57 -18.88
N SER A 158 26.00 -4.09 -18.27
CA SER A 158 26.65 -3.59 -17.03
C SER A 158 26.82 -2.07 -16.98
N ARG A 159 27.13 -1.41 -18.10
CA ARG A 159 27.33 0.05 -18.21
C ARG A 159 26.08 0.86 -17.82
N ARG A 160 24.88 0.34 -18.07
CA ARG A 160 23.61 1.01 -17.74
C ARG A 160 23.30 0.94 -16.24
N ARG A 161 23.76 -0.10 -15.54
CA ARG A 161 23.60 -0.24 -14.07
C ARG A 161 24.35 0.86 -13.32
N TRP A 162 25.62 1.08 -13.68
CA TRP A 162 26.43 2.15 -13.09
C TRP A 162 25.81 3.53 -13.27
N ALA A 163 25.20 3.80 -14.44
CA ALA A 163 24.49 5.05 -14.68
C ALA A 163 23.27 5.21 -13.75
N SER A 164 22.50 4.13 -13.50
CA SER A 164 21.38 4.16 -12.56
C SER A 164 21.83 4.46 -11.13
N CYS A 165 22.85 3.75 -10.63
CA CYS A 165 23.40 4.00 -9.30
C CYS A 165 23.96 5.43 -9.18
N PHE A 166 24.61 5.94 -10.24
CA PHE A 166 25.09 7.32 -10.26
C PHE A 166 23.95 8.34 -10.18
N ILE A 167 22.86 8.13 -10.92
CA ILE A 167 21.66 8.98 -10.85
C ILE A 167 21.05 8.94 -9.45
N PHE A 168 20.93 7.76 -8.84
CA PHE A 168 20.45 7.62 -7.47
C PHE A 168 21.29 8.43 -6.48
N VAL A 169 22.62 8.23 -6.50
CA VAL A 169 23.55 8.97 -5.64
C VAL A 169 23.44 10.48 -5.91
N LEU A 170 23.31 10.90 -7.16
CA LEU A 170 23.16 12.31 -7.53
C LEU A 170 21.87 12.92 -6.97
N VAL A 171 20.74 12.21 -7.06
CA VAL A 171 19.45 12.67 -6.49
C VAL A 171 19.57 12.86 -4.98
N TYR A 172 20.20 11.92 -4.28
CA TYR A 172 20.45 12.03 -2.85
C TYR A 172 21.42 13.15 -2.50
N LEU A 173 22.48 13.31 -3.27
CA LEU A 173 23.45 14.38 -3.06
C LEU A 173 22.78 15.74 -3.24
N VAL A 174 21.98 15.92 -4.29
CA VAL A 174 21.21 17.15 -4.53
C VAL A 174 20.22 17.40 -3.39
N TRP A 175 19.51 16.36 -2.93
CA TRP A 175 18.60 16.48 -1.79
C TRP A 175 19.33 16.84 -0.49
N PHE A 176 20.48 16.21 -0.22
CA PHE A 176 21.29 16.45 0.97
C PHE A 176 21.88 17.87 0.95
N VAL A 177 22.54 18.25 -0.15
CA VAL A 177 23.08 19.60 -0.33
C VAL A 177 21.98 20.65 -0.31
N GLY A 178 20.83 20.37 -0.92
CA GLY A 178 19.65 21.22 -0.84
C GLY A 178 19.14 21.38 0.59
N SER A 179 19.06 20.30 1.35
CA SER A 179 18.61 20.31 2.75
C SER A 179 19.59 21.05 3.67
N VAL A 180 20.89 20.82 3.52
CA VAL A 180 21.95 21.52 4.25
C VAL A 180 21.98 22.99 3.85
N GLY A 181 21.90 23.31 2.56
CA GLY A 181 21.82 24.67 2.05
C GLY A 181 20.56 25.39 2.56
N LEU A 182 19.43 24.69 2.68
CA LEU A 182 18.23 25.21 3.32
C LEU A 182 18.45 25.48 4.81
N LEU A 183 19.10 24.57 5.55
CA LEU A 183 19.43 24.79 6.97
C LEU A 183 20.37 25.98 7.17
N LEU A 184 21.40 26.11 6.33
CA LEU A 184 22.36 27.22 6.39
C LEU A 184 21.71 28.54 5.97
N SER A 185 20.94 28.53 4.87
CA SER A 185 20.23 29.70 4.40
C SER A 185 19.18 30.15 5.43
N ARG A 186 18.59 29.23 6.20
CA ARG A 186 17.71 29.55 7.33
C ARG A 186 18.44 30.24 8.48
N MET A 187 19.71 29.94 8.73
CA MET A 187 20.49 30.65 9.76
C MET A 187 20.82 32.09 9.35
N VAL A 188 20.99 32.34 8.05
CA VAL A 188 21.47 33.62 7.52
C VAL A 188 20.35 34.51 6.97
N LEU A 189 19.30 33.92 6.39
CA LEU A 189 18.22 34.63 5.71
C LEU A 189 17.03 34.86 6.63
N GLY A 190 16.28 35.92 6.34
CA GLY A 190 15.11 36.33 7.11
C GLY A 190 13.96 35.31 7.10
N VAL A 191 13.02 35.51 8.03
CA VAL A 191 11.86 34.64 8.29
C VAL A 191 11.06 34.31 7.02
N TRP A 192 10.93 35.26 6.09
CA TRP A 192 10.18 35.07 4.85
C TRP A 192 10.73 33.97 3.94
N VAL A 193 12.05 33.81 3.87
CA VAL A 193 12.66 32.73 3.09
C VAL A 193 12.37 31.36 3.73
N GLN A 194 12.32 31.32 5.07
CA GLN A 194 11.97 30.10 5.79
C GLN A 194 10.50 29.69 5.53
N VAL A 195 9.59 30.66 5.52
CA VAL A 195 8.17 30.43 5.22
C VAL A 195 8.00 29.93 3.78
N ALA A 196 8.63 30.60 2.82
CA ALA A 196 8.57 30.21 1.40
C ALA A 196 9.10 28.79 1.17
N THR A 197 10.26 28.45 1.75
CA THR A 197 10.85 27.11 1.61
C THR A 197 10.01 26.02 2.27
N SER A 198 9.41 26.32 3.43
CA SER A 198 8.47 25.41 4.10
C SER A 198 7.22 25.16 3.27
N ALA A 199 6.66 26.22 2.64
CA ALA A 199 5.50 26.09 1.75
C ALA A 199 5.81 25.23 0.52
N VAL A 200 7.00 25.40 -0.09
CA VAL A 200 7.44 24.56 -1.22
C VAL A 200 7.56 23.09 -0.82
N LEU A 201 8.14 22.78 0.34
CA LEU A 201 8.24 21.40 0.84
C LEU A 201 6.87 20.77 1.12
N MET A 202 5.95 21.54 1.71
CA MET A 202 4.58 21.09 1.92
C MET A 202 3.88 20.79 0.59
N LEU A 203 4.02 21.66 -0.41
CA LEU A 203 3.48 21.45 -1.75
C LEU A 203 4.08 20.22 -2.44
N LEU A 204 5.39 20.04 -2.35
CA LEU A 204 6.07 18.86 -2.88
C LEU A 204 5.53 17.58 -2.24
N THR A 205 5.36 17.57 -0.92
CA THR A 205 4.78 16.45 -0.18
C THR A 205 3.36 16.17 -0.65
N LEU A 206 2.52 17.21 -0.77
CA LEU A 206 1.16 17.06 -1.27
C LEU A 206 1.12 16.49 -2.70
N VAL A 207 2.04 16.89 -3.57
CA VAL A 207 2.14 16.35 -4.94
C VAL A 207 2.57 14.88 -4.92
N LEU A 208 3.63 14.54 -4.19
CA LEU A 208 4.15 13.17 -4.10
C LEU A 208 3.12 12.20 -3.52
N PHE A 209 2.38 12.64 -2.51
CA PHE A 209 1.38 11.81 -1.83
C PHE A 209 -0.06 12.04 -2.31
N ARG A 210 -0.30 12.84 -3.37
CA ARG A 210 -1.66 13.15 -3.86
C ARG A 210 -2.50 11.90 -4.13
N ALA A 211 -1.88 10.90 -4.76
CA ALA A 211 -2.54 9.63 -5.06
C ALA A 211 -2.85 8.85 -3.78
N SER A 212 -1.91 8.78 -2.83
CA SER A 212 -2.10 8.12 -1.53
C SER A 212 -3.23 8.78 -0.72
N LEU A 213 -3.25 10.11 -0.64
CA LEU A 213 -4.26 10.87 0.09
C LEU A 213 -5.67 10.69 -0.53
N ARG A 214 -5.77 10.72 -1.86
CA ARG A 214 -7.05 10.48 -2.55
C ARG A 214 -7.57 9.06 -2.30
N ARG A 215 -6.68 8.05 -2.31
CA ARG A 215 -7.07 6.65 -2.02
C ARG A 215 -7.54 6.46 -0.60
N GLN A 216 -6.84 7.04 0.39
CA GLN A 216 -7.29 6.97 1.79
C GLN A 216 -8.66 7.62 1.98
N GLY A 217 -8.92 8.75 1.32
CA GLY A 217 -10.25 9.37 1.30
C GLY A 217 -11.34 8.43 0.76
N GLN A 218 -11.07 7.73 -0.35
CA GLN A 218 -12.01 6.77 -0.93
C GLN A 218 -12.21 5.52 -0.07
N GLN A 219 -11.14 4.98 0.53
CA GLN A 219 -11.23 3.84 1.44
C GLN A 219 -12.09 4.17 2.66
N GLY A 220 -11.91 5.35 3.26
CA GLY A 220 -12.74 5.80 4.38
C GLY A 220 -14.24 5.84 4.04
N VAL A 221 -14.58 6.31 2.82
CA VAL A 221 -15.97 6.32 2.32
C VAL A 221 -16.50 4.89 2.13
N ASN A 222 -15.74 4.03 1.46
CA ASN A 222 -16.17 2.65 1.19
C ASN A 222 -16.36 1.84 2.48
N THR A 223 -15.44 1.95 3.43
CA THR A 223 -15.56 1.30 4.74
C THR A 223 -16.77 1.84 5.52
N GLY A 224 -17.01 3.16 5.47
CA GLY A 224 -18.21 3.76 6.05
C GLY A 224 -19.51 3.20 5.45
N CYS A 225 -19.59 3.09 4.12
CA CYS A 225 -20.74 2.51 3.44
C CYS A 225 -20.94 1.02 3.77
N LEU A 226 -19.87 0.23 3.85
CA LEU A 226 -19.95 -1.19 4.21
C LEU A 226 -20.44 -1.39 5.65
N LEU A 227 -19.93 -0.62 6.61
CA LEU A 227 -20.38 -0.68 7.99
C LEU A 227 -21.85 -0.26 8.12
N MET A 228 -22.28 0.77 7.39
CA MET A 228 -23.69 1.13 7.30
C MET A 228 -24.56 0.04 6.66
N GLY A 229 -24.06 -0.64 5.62
CA GLY A 229 -24.75 -1.75 4.98
C GLY A 229 -24.92 -2.96 5.90
N GLN A 230 -23.86 -3.36 6.59
CA GLN A 230 -23.90 -4.45 7.58
C GLN A 230 -24.82 -4.12 8.75
N GLY A 231 -24.85 -2.85 9.20
CA GLY A 231 -25.82 -2.39 10.20
C GLY A 231 -27.27 -2.58 9.76
N LYS A 232 -27.58 -2.30 8.49
CA LYS A 232 -28.93 -2.51 7.93
C LYS A 232 -29.29 -3.99 7.82
N SER A 233 -28.39 -4.84 7.35
CA SER A 233 -28.64 -6.29 7.26
C SER A 233 -28.90 -6.91 8.63
N ARG A 234 -28.11 -6.55 9.65
CA ARG A 234 -28.33 -7.03 11.02
C ARG A 234 -29.64 -6.54 11.62
N ALA A 235 -30.02 -5.27 11.37
CA ALA A 235 -31.31 -4.75 11.81
C ALA A 235 -32.49 -5.48 11.14
N PHE A 236 -32.33 -5.85 9.86
CA PHE A 236 -33.35 -6.60 9.13
C PHE A 236 -33.49 -8.04 9.65
N GLU A 237 -32.37 -8.73 9.90
CA GLU A 237 -32.36 -10.07 10.51
C GLU A 237 -32.99 -10.07 11.91
N ALA A 238 -32.65 -9.08 12.74
CA ALA A 238 -33.27 -8.92 14.05
C ALA A 238 -34.79 -8.75 13.95
N THR A 239 -35.27 -7.92 13.01
CA THR A 239 -36.71 -7.71 12.80
C THR A 239 -37.42 -8.99 12.34
N ARG A 240 -36.78 -9.79 11.48
CA ARG A 240 -37.32 -11.07 11.01
C ARG A 240 -37.39 -12.12 12.12
N SER A 241 -36.42 -12.12 13.04
CA SER A 241 -36.41 -13.04 14.19
C SER A 241 -37.55 -12.78 15.18
N VAL A 242 -37.95 -11.50 15.37
CA VAL A 242 -39.07 -11.12 16.26
C VAL A 242 -40.43 -11.49 15.66
N GLN A 243 -40.58 -11.48 14.34
CA GLN A 243 -41.83 -11.89 13.68
C GLN A 243 -42.03 -13.41 13.61
N ALA A 244 -40.98 -14.19 13.87
CA ALA A 244 -41.03 -15.65 13.82
C ALA A 244 -41.35 -16.31 15.19
N THR A 245 -41.50 -15.51 16.25
CA THR A 245 -41.87 -15.92 17.61
C THR A 245 -43.27 -15.45 17.97
#